data_AF-A0A7W0K6F2-F1
#
_entry.id   AF-A0A7W0K6F2-F1
#
_cell.length_a   1.000
_cell.length_b   1.000
_cell.length_c   1.000
_cell.angle_alpha   90.00
_cell.angle_beta   90.00
_cell.angle_gamma   90.00
#
_symmetry.space_group_name_H-M   'P 1'
#
loop_
_entity.id
_entity.type
_entity.pdbx_description
1 polymer ?
#
loop_
_entity_poly.entity_id
_entity_poly.type
_entity_poly.pdbx_seq_one_letter_code
_entity_poly.pdbx_strand_id
1 'polypeptide(L)'
;MANHLRTSTSVLDVPVIAPGHDFETVTETVAQIPLSRRTPLGWVLGFLIGLTLLGGLTMALGWLLLTGIGIWGNNIPVAWAFDIINFVWWIGIGHAGTLISAILLLFKQQWRMSISRFAEAMTIFAVMCAAIFPIFHTGRPWLAAYWLFPYPNTMGLWPQFRSPLIWDVFAVSTYATVSLVFWYVGLIPDFATMRDRAVSRVKQVVFGALSLGWRGSARHWHRYEVASLILAGLSTPLVLSVHTVVSFDFAVSVMPGWHATIFPPYFVAGAIYSGFAMVLTLAIPIRAAYKLQDFITMKHID
;
A
#
# COMPACT_ATOMS: atom_id res chain seq x y z
N MET A 1 29.94 6.20 -48.37
CA MET A 1 28.63 6.03 -47.70
C MET A 1 28.82 5.08 -46.52
N ALA A 2 29.22 5.60 -45.37
CA ALA A 2 29.36 4.82 -44.14
C ALA A 2 28.00 4.82 -43.43
N ASN A 3 27.38 3.64 -43.35
CA ASN A 3 26.11 3.45 -42.66
C ASN A 3 26.31 3.69 -41.15
N HIS A 4 25.65 4.73 -40.64
CA HIS A 4 25.36 4.89 -39.22
C HIS A 4 24.46 3.73 -38.76
N LEU A 5 25.06 2.64 -38.30
CA LEU A 5 24.38 1.69 -37.43
C LEU A 5 24.14 2.39 -36.10
N ARG A 6 22.96 3.00 -35.96
CA ARG A 6 22.41 3.33 -34.64
C ARG A 6 22.26 2.00 -33.91
N THR A 7 23.19 1.68 -33.03
CA THR A 7 22.97 0.71 -31.95
C THR A 7 21.77 1.23 -31.15
N SER A 8 20.59 0.71 -31.43
CA SER A 8 19.47 0.87 -30.49
C SER A 8 19.91 0.19 -29.21
N THR A 9 20.27 0.98 -28.19
CA THR A 9 20.40 0.47 -26.82
C THR A 9 19.11 -0.27 -26.52
N SER A 10 19.19 -1.59 -26.36
CA SER A 10 18.01 -2.36 -26.00
C SER A 10 17.58 -1.90 -24.61
N VAL A 11 16.28 -1.87 -24.33
CA VAL A 11 15.76 -1.53 -22.98
C VAL A 11 16.40 -2.41 -21.89
N LEU A 12 16.92 -3.59 -22.25
CA LEU A 12 17.64 -4.50 -21.37
C LEU A 12 18.99 -3.94 -20.89
N ASP A 13 19.66 -3.09 -21.67
CA ASP A 13 20.99 -2.53 -21.38
C ASP A 13 20.96 -1.28 -20.49
N VAL A 14 19.78 -0.73 -20.20
CA VAL A 14 19.65 0.41 -19.28
C VAL A 14 19.91 -0.08 -17.85
N PRO A 15 20.87 0.53 -17.12
CA PRO A 15 21.12 0.16 -15.73
C PRO A 15 19.94 0.55 -14.84
N VAL A 16 19.74 -0.19 -13.74
CA VAL A 16 18.65 0.09 -12.77
C VAL A 16 18.86 1.47 -12.14
N ILE A 17 20.09 1.85 -11.84
CA ILE A 17 20.46 3.19 -11.38
C ILE A 17 21.33 3.83 -12.46
N ALA A 18 21.11 5.10 -12.77
CA ALA A 18 21.94 5.81 -13.75
C ALA A 18 23.42 5.85 -13.32
N PRO A 19 24.38 5.88 -14.26
CA PRO A 19 25.79 6.01 -13.93
C PRO A 19 26.10 7.31 -13.18
N GLY A 20 27.17 7.31 -12.36
CA GLY A 20 27.67 8.51 -11.67
C GLY A 20 27.23 8.66 -10.21
N HIS A 21 26.62 7.63 -9.62
CA HIS A 21 26.25 7.60 -8.21
C HIS A 21 27.13 6.64 -7.39
N ASP A 22 27.49 7.05 -6.18
CA ASP A 22 28.10 6.21 -5.15
C ASP A 22 27.17 6.09 -3.92
N PHE A 23 27.57 5.34 -2.89
CA PHE A 23 26.72 5.15 -1.71
C PHE A 23 26.38 6.47 -0.99
N GLU A 24 27.26 7.46 -1.03
CA GLU A 24 27.04 8.75 -0.39
C GLU A 24 26.06 9.59 -1.21
N THR A 25 26.26 9.71 -2.53
CA THR A 25 25.37 10.50 -3.41
C THR A 25 23.95 9.96 -3.43
N VAL A 26 23.78 8.63 -3.40
CA VAL A 26 22.45 7.99 -3.29
C VAL A 26 21.80 8.38 -1.97
N THR A 27 22.53 8.21 -0.87
CA THR A 27 22.00 8.53 0.47
C THR A 27 21.66 10.00 0.59
N GLU A 28 22.52 10.88 0.08
CA GLU A 28 22.31 12.32 0.10
C GLU A 28 21.07 12.70 -0.71
N THR A 29 20.94 12.22 -1.94
CA THR A 29 19.80 12.55 -2.81
C THR A 29 18.47 12.13 -2.19
N VAL A 30 18.40 10.93 -1.61
CA VAL A 30 17.16 10.40 -1.00
C VAL A 30 16.88 11.04 0.36
N ALA A 31 17.88 11.15 1.24
CA ALA A 31 17.69 11.67 2.60
C ALA A 31 17.46 13.19 2.61
N GLN A 32 17.95 13.94 1.61
CA GLN A 32 17.68 15.37 1.51
C GLN A 32 16.19 15.68 1.32
N ILE A 33 15.39 14.78 0.73
CA ILE A 33 13.95 15.00 0.54
C ILE A 33 13.22 15.22 1.88
N PRO A 34 13.27 14.29 2.86
CA PRO A 34 12.65 14.48 4.17
C PRO A 34 13.45 15.41 5.11
N LEU A 35 14.78 15.50 4.96
CA LEU A 35 15.62 16.32 5.83
C LEU A 35 15.74 17.78 5.40
N SER A 36 15.29 18.11 4.19
CA SER A 36 15.28 19.46 3.62
C SER A 36 14.86 20.53 4.64
N ARG A 37 15.56 21.67 4.58
CA ARG A 37 15.22 22.87 5.37
C ARG A 37 14.01 23.61 4.82
N ARG A 38 13.68 23.43 3.54
CA ARG A 38 12.58 24.12 2.85
C ARG A 38 11.66 23.10 2.20
N THR A 39 10.43 23.02 2.68
CA THR A 39 9.39 22.24 2.02
C THR A 39 8.99 22.94 0.71
N PRO A 40 9.03 22.24 -0.45
CA PRO A 40 8.67 22.86 -1.72
C PRO A 40 7.18 23.25 -1.72
N LEU A 41 6.86 24.35 -2.40
CA LEU A 41 5.48 24.87 -2.47
C LEU A 41 4.50 23.82 -3.00
N GLY A 42 4.91 23.01 -3.97
CA GLY A 42 4.09 21.92 -4.51
C GLY A 42 3.69 20.88 -3.46
N TRP A 43 4.56 20.57 -2.51
CA TRP A 43 4.23 19.66 -1.40
C TRP A 43 3.20 20.30 -0.46
N VAL A 44 3.36 21.59 -0.13
CA VAL A 44 2.41 22.32 0.72
C VAL A 44 1.04 22.42 0.05
N LEU A 45 0.99 22.76 -1.24
CA LEU A 45 -0.26 22.81 -2.01
C LEU A 45 -0.93 21.43 -2.09
N GLY A 46 -0.17 20.39 -2.40
CA GLY A 46 -0.69 19.02 -2.43
C GLY A 46 -1.23 18.58 -1.08
N PHE A 47 -0.53 18.92 0.01
CA PHE A 47 -0.97 18.63 1.37
C PHE A 47 -2.26 19.39 1.73
N LEU A 48 -2.37 20.68 1.40
CA LEU A 48 -3.57 21.47 1.66
C LEU A 48 -4.78 20.98 0.85
N ILE A 49 -4.58 20.60 -0.43
CA ILE A 49 -5.63 19.98 -1.25
C ILE A 49 -6.07 18.66 -0.62
N GLY A 50 -5.12 17.80 -0.26
CA GLY A 50 -5.41 16.52 0.40
C GLY A 50 -6.15 16.70 1.72
N LEU A 51 -5.74 17.66 2.54
CA LEU A 51 -6.40 17.99 3.81
C LEU A 51 -7.83 18.51 3.60
N THR A 52 -8.05 19.32 2.57
CA THR A 52 -9.37 19.84 2.21
C THR A 52 -10.30 18.69 1.78
N LEU A 53 -9.81 17.78 0.93
CA LEU A 53 -10.57 16.60 0.51
C LEU A 53 -10.86 15.65 1.68
N LEU A 54 -9.89 15.46 2.59
CA LEU A 54 -10.08 14.67 3.81
C LEU A 54 -11.11 15.32 4.74
N GLY A 55 -11.11 16.64 4.87
CA GLY A 55 -12.14 17.39 5.59
C GLY A 55 -13.53 17.19 4.99
N GLY A 56 -13.64 17.25 3.66
CA GLY A 56 -14.87 16.93 2.93
C GLY A 56 -15.35 15.50 3.16
N LEU A 57 -14.45 14.51 3.11
CA LEU A 57 -14.75 13.11 3.40
C LEU A 57 -15.25 12.94 4.84
N THR A 58 -14.57 13.54 5.82
CA THR A 58 -14.94 13.46 7.24
C THR A 58 -16.32 14.08 7.48
N MET A 59 -16.62 15.21 6.83
CA MET A 59 -17.94 15.84 6.89
C MET A 59 -19.01 14.93 6.26
N ALA A 60 -18.73 14.32 5.11
CA ALA A 60 -19.65 13.40 4.45
C ALA A 60 -19.93 12.13 5.31
N LEU A 61 -18.90 11.57 5.94
CA LEU A 61 -19.05 10.44 6.87
C LEU A 61 -19.83 10.84 8.13
N GLY A 62 -19.60 12.04 8.67
CA GLY A 62 -20.40 12.58 9.77
C GLY A 62 -21.87 12.73 9.38
N TRP A 63 -22.15 13.26 8.19
CA TRP A 63 -23.50 13.38 7.66
C TRP A 63 -24.18 12.03 7.44
N LEU A 64 -23.44 11.02 6.95
CA LEU A 64 -23.88 9.64 6.81
C LEU A 64 -24.30 9.03 8.15
N LEU A 65 -23.51 9.23 9.21
CA LEU A 65 -23.83 8.71 10.54
C LEU A 65 -25.07 9.37 11.16
N LEU A 66 -25.28 10.67 10.89
CA LEU A 66 -26.42 11.43 11.43
C LEU A 66 -27.72 11.14 10.68
N THR A 67 -27.66 10.98 9.36
CA THR A 67 -28.85 10.83 8.50
C THR A 67 -29.20 9.37 8.21
N GLY A 68 -28.20 8.49 8.22
CA GLY A 68 -28.33 7.08 7.89
C GLY A 68 -27.96 6.75 6.44
N ILE A 69 -27.86 5.45 6.15
CA ILE A 69 -27.28 4.93 4.91
C ILE A 69 -28.07 5.23 3.63
N GLY A 70 -29.35 5.63 3.76
CA GLY A 70 -30.20 5.95 2.61
C GLY A 70 -29.68 7.09 1.74
N ILE A 71 -28.78 7.94 2.25
CA ILE A 71 -28.20 9.06 1.48
C ILE A 71 -27.29 8.59 0.33
N TRP A 72 -26.84 7.33 0.34
CA TRP A 72 -26.03 6.78 -0.75
C TRP A 72 -26.82 6.51 -2.03
N GLY A 73 -28.15 6.46 -1.95
CA GLY A 73 -28.99 6.15 -3.10
C GLY A 73 -28.98 4.67 -3.50
N ASN A 74 -28.43 3.79 -2.67
CA ASN A 74 -28.62 2.34 -2.81
C ASN A 74 -30.13 2.04 -2.74
N ASN A 75 -30.60 1.09 -3.54
CA ASN A 75 -32.01 0.74 -3.62
C ASN A 75 -32.17 -0.78 -3.51
N ILE A 76 -33.35 -1.29 -3.19
CA ILE A 76 -33.63 -2.72 -3.37
C ILE A 76 -34.15 -2.90 -4.79
N PRO A 77 -33.54 -3.78 -5.62
CA PRO A 77 -32.66 -4.90 -5.25
C PRO A 77 -31.14 -4.63 -5.22
N VAL A 78 -30.65 -3.49 -5.70
CA VAL A 78 -29.20 -3.16 -5.76
C VAL A 78 -28.72 -2.49 -4.47
N ALA A 79 -28.56 -3.30 -3.42
CA ALA A 79 -28.20 -2.82 -2.09
C ALA A 79 -26.72 -2.41 -1.95
N TRP A 80 -25.87 -2.83 -2.89
CA TRP A 80 -24.44 -2.49 -2.97
C TRP A 80 -24.15 -1.78 -4.30
N ALA A 81 -23.43 -0.67 -4.22
CA ALA A 81 -23.01 0.15 -5.35
C ALA A 81 -21.63 0.76 -5.06
N PHE A 82 -21.52 2.08 -4.98
CA PHE A 82 -20.23 2.78 -4.83
C PHE A 82 -19.44 2.38 -3.58
N ASP A 83 -20.14 1.97 -2.54
CA ASP A 83 -19.58 1.53 -1.29
C ASP A 83 -18.70 0.29 -1.42
N ILE A 84 -19.25 -0.77 -1.99
CA ILE A 84 -18.52 -2.01 -2.21
C ILE A 84 -17.62 -1.91 -3.43
N ILE A 85 -18.02 -1.18 -4.48
CA ILE A 85 -17.15 -0.95 -5.65
C ILE A 85 -15.84 -0.25 -5.23
N ASN A 86 -15.94 0.83 -4.44
CA ASN A 86 -14.76 1.54 -3.97
C ASN A 86 -13.96 0.72 -2.96
N PHE A 87 -14.62 -0.07 -2.09
CA PHE A 87 -13.93 -0.99 -1.19
C PHE A 87 -13.03 -1.96 -1.96
N VAL A 88 -13.60 -2.69 -2.93
CA VAL A 88 -12.87 -3.67 -3.75
C VAL A 88 -11.76 -2.97 -4.55
N TRP A 89 -12.04 -1.79 -5.10
CA TRP A 89 -11.05 -1.00 -5.85
C TRP A 89 -9.86 -0.55 -4.99
N TRP A 90 -10.12 0.01 -3.80
CA TRP A 90 -9.05 0.44 -2.89
C TRP A 90 -8.24 -0.73 -2.33
N ILE A 91 -8.88 -1.84 -1.94
CA ILE A 91 -8.14 -3.05 -1.57
C ILE A 91 -7.31 -3.53 -2.76
N GLY A 92 -7.87 -3.55 -3.97
CA GLY A 92 -7.17 -3.95 -5.19
C GLY A 92 -5.90 -3.14 -5.44
N ILE A 93 -5.99 -1.81 -5.35
CA ILE A 93 -4.82 -0.91 -5.46
C ILE A 93 -3.73 -1.30 -4.46
N GLY A 94 -4.12 -1.62 -3.22
CA GLY A 94 -3.18 -1.98 -2.17
C GLY A 94 -2.27 -3.17 -2.52
N HIS A 95 -2.76 -4.11 -3.34
CA HIS A 95 -2.06 -5.38 -3.60
C HIS A 95 -0.76 -5.20 -4.39
N ALA A 96 -0.67 -4.22 -5.28
CA ALA A 96 0.54 -4.00 -6.08
C ALA A 96 1.76 -3.66 -5.23
N GLY A 97 1.59 -2.87 -4.16
CA GLY A 97 2.70 -2.50 -3.30
C GLY A 97 3.33 -3.70 -2.60
N THR A 98 2.51 -4.58 -2.05
CA THR A 98 2.96 -5.85 -1.44
C THR A 98 3.48 -6.85 -2.45
N LEU A 99 2.97 -6.86 -3.69
CA LEU A 99 3.54 -7.68 -4.75
C LEU A 99 4.95 -7.20 -5.12
N ILE A 100 5.12 -5.89 -5.30
CA ILE A 100 6.42 -5.27 -5.61
C ILE A 100 7.43 -5.53 -4.48
N SER A 101 7.02 -5.47 -3.22
CA SER A 101 7.95 -5.62 -2.09
C SER A 101 8.20 -7.05 -1.67
N ALA A 102 7.21 -7.95 -1.76
CA ALA A 102 7.34 -9.35 -1.37
C ALA A 102 7.64 -10.28 -2.55
N ILE A 103 6.78 -10.31 -3.57
CA ILE A 103 6.89 -11.29 -4.66
C ILE A 103 8.17 -11.04 -5.47
N LEU A 104 8.47 -9.78 -5.82
CA LEU A 104 9.71 -9.45 -6.52
C LEU A 104 10.97 -9.69 -5.67
N LEU A 105 10.87 -9.60 -4.33
CA LEU A 105 11.96 -9.97 -3.44
C LEU A 105 12.24 -11.48 -3.52
N LEU A 106 11.20 -12.32 -3.51
CA LEU A 106 11.34 -13.78 -3.65
C LEU A 106 11.95 -14.16 -5.00
N PHE A 107 11.58 -13.46 -6.07
CA PHE A 107 12.20 -13.62 -7.40
C PHE A 107 13.56 -12.92 -7.55
N LYS A 108 14.11 -12.36 -6.46
CA LYS A 108 15.41 -11.66 -6.42
C LYS A 108 15.56 -10.54 -7.46
N GLN A 109 14.44 -9.91 -7.83
CA GLN A 109 14.43 -8.83 -8.81
C GLN A 109 15.00 -7.55 -8.20
N GLN A 110 16.07 -7.03 -8.81
CA GLN A 110 16.83 -5.89 -8.29
C GLN A 110 16.14 -4.55 -8.54
N TRP A 111 15.37 -4.42 -9.62
CA TRP A 111 14.69 -3.17 -10.00
C TRP A 111 13.62 -2.73 -9.00
N ARG A 112 13.08 -3.65 -8.20
CA ARG A 112 12.11 -3.28 -7.14
C ARG A 112 12.70 -2.30 -6.11
N MET A 113 14.02 -2.28 -5.91
CA MET A 113 14.68 -1.54 -4.81
C MET A 113 14.34 -0.05 -4.82
N SER A 114 14.26 0.56 -6.02
CA SER A 114 13.94 1.98 -6.18
C SER A 114 12.46 2.31 -5.95
N ILE A 115 11.58 1.30 -5.94
CA ILE A 115 10.13 1.50 -5.91
C ILE A 115 9.42 0.90 -4.69
N SER A 116 10.02 -0.09 -4.01
CA SER A 116 9.37 -0.83 -2.92
C SER A 116 8.85 0.08 -1.80
N ARG A 117 9.60 1.11 -1.39
CA ARG A 117 9.23 1.96 -0.24
C ARG A 117 7.95 2.74 -0.45
N PHE A 118 7.78 3.38 -1.62
CA PHE A 118 6.56 4.15 -1.90
C PHE A 118 5.39 3.24 -2.30
N ALA A 119 5.68 2.09 -2.92
CA ALA A 119 4.66 1.12 -3.26
C ALA A 119 4.05 0.50 -1.99
N GLU A 120 4.87 0.13 -1.00
CA GLU A 120 4.40 -0.31 0.32
C GLU A 120 3.62 0.78 1.07
N ALA A 121 4.06 2.04 1.00
CA ALA A 121 3.32 3.16 1.59
C ALA A 121 1.94 3.32 0.92
N MET A 122 1.88 3.20 -0.42
CA MET A 122 0.62 3.20 -1.18
C MET A 122 -0.31 2.08 -0.69
N THR A 123 0.21 0.87 -0.42
CA THR A 123 -0.59 -0.22 0.16
C THR A 123 -1.26 0.20 1.47
N ILE A 124 -0.49 0.74 2.41
CA ILE A 124 -1.02 1.08 3.73
C ILE A 124 -2.12 2.12 3.62
N PHE A 125 -1.91 3.19 2.84
CA PHE A 125 -2.93 4.22 2.65
C PHE A 125 -4.15 3.72 1.88
N ALA A 126 -3.96 2.87 0.87
CA ALA A 126 -5.08 2.27 0.14
C ALA A 126 -5.93 1.38 1.05
N VAL A 127 -5.30 0.58 1.92
CA VAL A 127 -6.00 -0.26 2.91
C VAL A 127 -6.71 0.59 3.95
N MET A 128 -6.12 1.72 4.40
CA MET A 128 -6.79 2.66 5.30
C MET A 128 -8.04 3.26 4.66
N CYS A 129 -7.96 3.67 3.38
CA CYS A 129 -9.13 4.14 2.63
C CYS A 129 -10.18 3.04 2.47
N ALA A 130 -9.76 1.81 2.15
CA ALA A 130 -10.66 0.68 2.00
C ALA A 130 -11.39 0.33 3.31
N ALA A 131 -10.70 0.35 4.45
CA ALA A 131 -11.24 -0.03 5.74
C ALA A 131 -12.40 0.85 6.21
N ILE A 132 -12.55 2.06 5.64
CA ILE A 132 -13.70 2.94 5.89
C ILE A 132 -14.99 2.25 5.44
N PHE A 133 -14.98 1.58 4.27
CA PHE A 133 -16.21 1.07 3.66
C PHE A 133 -16.86 -0.06 4.47
N PRO A 134 -16.18 -1.15 4.89
CA PRO A 134 -16.77 -2.23 5.70
C PRO A 134 -17.48 -1.75 6.97
N ILE A 135 -17.05 -0.62 7.54
CA ILE A 135 -17.65 -0.04 8.74
C ILE A 135 -18.84 0.84 8.36
N PHE A 136 -18.64 1.80 7.46
CA PHE A 136 -19.61 2.85 7.16
C PHE A 136 -20.69 2.43 6.15
N HIS A 137 -20.50 1.34 5.40
CA HIS A 137 -21.56 0.74 4.57
C HIS A 137 -22.59 -0.03 5.40
N THR A 138 -22.38 -0.17 6.71
CA THR A 138 -23.38 -0.81 7.57
C THR A 138 -24.39 0.21 8.05
N GLY A 139 -25.65 -0.21 8.21
CA GLY A 139 -26.69 0.67 8.75
C GLY A 139 -26.47 1.06 10.23
N ARG A 140 -25.60 0.34 10.96
CA ARG A 140 -25.26 0.60 12.37
C ARG A 140 -23.74 0.47 12.59
N PRO A 141 -22.93 1.44 12.12
CA PRO A 141 -21.46 1.34 12.16
C PRO A 141 -20.88 1.16 13.56
N TRP A 142 -21.53 1.73 14.58
CA TRP A 142 -21.10 1.60 15.97
C TRP A 142 -21.15 0.16 16.50
N LEU A 143 -21.99 -0.71 15.94
CA LEU A 143 -22.01 -2.14 16.28
C LEU A 143 -21.04 -2.94 15.42
N ALA A 144 -20.97 -2.62 14.12
CA ALA A 144 -20.06 -3.25 13.18
C ALA A 144 -18.59 -3.12 13.64
N ALA A 145 -18.24 -1.99 14.26
CA ALA A 145 -16.90 -1.73 14.77
C ALA A 145 -16.38 -2.77 15.77
N TYR A 146 -17.25 -3.51 16.47
CA TYR A 146 -16.80 -4.48 17.48
C TYR A 146 -17.47 -5.86 17.41
N TRP A 147 -18.73 -5.98 16.97
CA TRP A 147 -19.40 -7.29 16.87
C TRP A 147 -18.87 -8.20 15.77
N LEU A 148 -18.10 -7.66 14.82
CA LEU A 148 -17.47 -8.47 13.78
C LEU A 148 -16.21 -9.19 14.28
N PHE A 149 -15.67 -8.81 15.45
CA PHE A 149 -14.50 -9.44 16.04
C PHE A 149 -14.88 -10.60 16.97
N PRO A 150 -14.10 -11.69 17.00
CA PRO A 150 -14.35 -12.82 17.88
C PRO A 150 -13.79 -12.53 19.28
N TYR A 151 -14.63 -11.99 20.17
CA TYR A 151 -14.25 -11.76 21.57
C TYR A 151 -15.32 -12.33 22.52
N PRO A 152 -14.92 -12.84 23.70
CA PRO A 152 -15.88 -13.31 24.68
C PRO A 152 -16.71 -12.13 25.19
N ASN A 153 -18.03 -12.25 25.07
CA ASN A 153 -18.98 -11.26 25.57
C ASN A 153 -19.96 -11.89 26.56
N THR A 154 -20.67 -11.03 27.30
CA THR A 154 -21.66 -11.44 28.31
C THR A 154 -22.85 -12.20 27.72
N MET A 155 -23.08 -12.10 26.41
CA MET A 155 -24.17 -12.76 25.70
C MET A 155 -23.78 -14.16 25.17
N GLY A 156 -22.49 -14.54 25.25
CA GLY A 156 -21.98 -15.80 24.69
C GLY A 156 -22.06 -15.88 23.15
N LEU A 157 -22.21 -14.74 22.47
CA LEU A 157 -22.40 -14.68 21.02
C LEU A 157 -21.06 -14.59 20.27
N TRP A 158 -21.01 -15.14 19.06
CA TRP A 158 -19.84 -15.13 18.19
C TRP A 158 -20.22 -14.72 16.76
N PRO A 159 -19.26 -14.20 15.96
CA PRO A 159 -19.48 -13.94 14.54
C PRO A 159 -19.83 -15.22 13.75
N GLN A 160 -20.53 -15.05 12.63
CA GLN A 160 -20.84 -16.15 11.70
C GLN A 160 -19.65 -16.42 10.77
N PHE A 161 -18.82 -17.40 11.12
CA PHE A 161 -17.62 -17.78 10.36
C PHE A 161 -17.88 -18.41 8.99
N ARG A 162 -19.13 -18.63 8.59
CA ARG A 162 -19.47 -19.05 7.21
C ARG A 162 -19.68 -17.89 6.25
N SER A 163 -19.77 -16.66 6.76
CA SER A 163 -20.00 -15.47 5.93
C SER A 163 -18.68 -14.95 5.36
N PRO A 164 -18.57 -14.80 4.02
CA PRO A 164 -17.40 -14.18 3.39
C PRO A 164 -17.09 -12.77 3.93
N LEU A 165 -18.12 -11.97 4.26
CA LEU A 165 -17.96 -10.66 4.89
C LEU A 165 -17.20 -10.71 6.24
N ILE A 166 -17.31 -11.80 7.00
CA ILE A 166 -16.53 -11.98 8.22
C ILE A 166 -15.07 -12.33 7.88
N TRP A 167 -14.84 -13.11 6.84
CA TRP A 167 -13.49 -13.41 6.35
C TRP A 167 -12.80 -12.12 5.88
N ASP A 168 -13.53 -11.20 5.27
CA ASP A 168 -13.06 -9.87 4.89
C ASP A 168 -12.48 -9.09 6.07
N VAL A 169 -13.15 -9.10 7.22
CA VAL A 169 -12.64 -8.44 8.44
C VAL A 169 -11.28 -9.00 8.86
N PHE A 170 -11.12 -10.33 8.84
CA PHE A 170 -9.83 -10.96 9.14
C PHE A 170 -8.79 -10.72 8.05
N ALA A 171 -9.18 -10.79 6.79
CA ALA A 171 -8.28 -10.61 5.65
C ALA A 171 -7.72 -9.18 5.64
N VAL A 172 -8.59 -8.17 5.70
CA VAL A 172 -8.19 -6.76 5.69
C VAL A 172 -7.40 -6.39 6.95
N SER A 173 -7.81 -6.84 8.15
CA SER A 173 -7.07 -6.52 9.38
C SER A 173 -5.69 -7.18 9.43
N THR A 174 -5.58 -8.45 9.02
CA THR A 174 -4.30 -9.15 8.94
C THR A 174 -3.41 -8.53 7.88
N TYR A 175 -3.98 -8.20 6.72
CA TYR A 175 -3.27 -7.54 5.63
C TYR A 175 -2.74 -6.16 6.02
N ALA A 176 -3.55 -5.33 6.68
CA ALA A 176 -3.14 -4.04 7.21
C ALA A 176 -1.98 -4.20 8.21
N THR A 177 -2.11 -5.14 9.14
CA THR A 177 -1.11 -5.38 10.19
C THR A 177 0.21 -5.87 9.60
N VAL A 178 0.18 -6.89 8.75
CA VAL A 178 1.38 -7.46 8.11
C VAL A 178 2.04 -6.44 7.19
N SER A 179 1.26 -5.67 6.41
CA SER A 179 1.80 -4.62 5.54
C SER A 179 2.49 -3.52 6.33
N LEU A 180 1.87 -3.08 7.44
CA LEU A 180 2.46 -2.08 8.33
C LEU A 180 3.76 -2.56 8.96
N VAL A 181 3.78 -3.79 9.48
CA VAL A 181 4.98 -4.41 10.07
C VAL A 181 6.08 -4.57 9.02
N PHE A 182 5.74 -5.08 7.83
CA PHE A 182 6.70 -5.29 6.75
C PHE A 182 7.35 -3.99 6.27
N TRP A 183 6.52 -2.96 6.05
CA TRP A 183 6.99 -1.64 5.68
C TRP A 183 7.87 -1.01 6.75
N TYR A 184 7.41 -1.03 8.00
CA TYR A 184 8.12 -0.46 9.14
C TYR A 184 9.46 -1.15 9.37
N VAL A 185 9.52 -2.49 9.33
CA VAL A 185 10.77 -3.24 9.46
C VAL A 185 11.77 -2.81 8.39
N GLY A 186 11.33 -2.64 7.15
CA GLY A 186 12.17 -2.14 6.07
C GLY A 186 12.66 -0.69 6.27
N LEU A 187 11.93 0.13 7.03
CA LEU A 187 12.32 1.53 7.33
C LEU A 187 13.25 1.67 8.54
N ILE A 188 13.41 0.63 9.38
CA ILE A 188 14.31 0.68 10.54
C ILE A 188 15.74 1.16 10.17
N PRO A 189 16.43 0.57 9.16
CA PRO A 189 17.73 1.08 8.73
C PRO A 189 17.67 2.47 8.12
N ASP A 190 16.60 2.82 7.39
CA ASP A 190 16.43 4.14 6.76
C ASP A 190 16.28 5.25 7.82
N PHE A 191 15.51 4.99 8.89
CA PHE A 191 15.41 5.89 10.04
C PHE A 191 16.73 6.07 10.77
N ALA A 192 17.58 5.05 10.81
CA ALA A 192 18.92 5.18 11.38
C ALA A 192 19.79 6.14 10.56
N THR A 193 19.74 6.01 9.23
CA THR A 193 20.43 6.92 8.31
C THR A 193 19.91 8.36 8.43
N MET A 194 18.58 8.55 8.55
CA MET A 194 17.98 9.87 8.77
C MET A 194 18.34 10.46 10.13
N ARG A 195 18.42 9.65 11.19
CA ARG A 195 18.86 10.06 12.52
C ARG A 195 20.29 10.61 12.47
N ASP A 196 21.19 9.88 11.84
CA ASP A 196 22.63 10.22 11.83
C ASP A 196 22.93 11.46 10.96
N ARG A 197 22.07 11.77 10.00
CA ARG A 197 22.18 12.97 9.13
C ARG A 197 21.33 14.17 9.59
N ALA A 198 20.39 13.99 10.52
CA ALA A 198 19.51 15.06 10.95
C ALA A 198 20.30 16.15 11.70
N VAL A 199 20.19 17.40 11.27
CA VAL A 199 20.83 18.56 11.95
C VAL A 199 20.04 19.01 13.18
N SER A 200 18.70 18.88 13.14
CA SER A 200 17.84 19.28 14.26
C SER A 200 17.80 18.19 15.33
N ARG A 201 18.00 18.58 16.59
CA ARG A 201 17.93 17.67 17.73
C ARG A 201 16.58 16.97 17.84
N VAL A 202 15.49 17.66 17.51
CA VAL A 202 14.14 17.07 17.51
C VAL A 202 14.04 15.96 16.46
N LYS A 203 14.48 16.24 15.22
CA LYS A 203 14.50 15.23 14.15
C LYS A 203 15.37 14.03 14.53
N GLN A 204 16.54 14.25 15.13
CA GLN A 204 17.41 13.19 15.62
C GLN A 204 16.74 12.30 16.68
N VAL A 205 16.03 12.89 17.65
CA VAL A 205 15.33 12.12 18.69
C VAL A 205 14.18 11.31 18.09
N VAL A 206 13.38 11.90 17.19
CA VAL A 206 12.27 11.21 16.53
C VAL A 206 12.77 10.03 15.68
N PHE A 207 13.72 10.27 14.77
CA PHE A 207 14.31 9.17 13.96
C PHE A 207 15.12 8.19 14.82
N GLY A 208 15.69 8.64 15.94
CA GLY A 208 16.34 7.80 16.94
C GLY A 208 15.40 6.80 17.59
N ALA A 209 14.21 7.26 17.99
CA ALA A 209 13.17 6.38 18.52
C ALA A 209 12.66 5.39 17.45
N LEU A 210 12.37 5.88 16.24
CA LEU A 210 11.86 5.05 15.13
C LEU A 210 12.87 4.01 14.62
N SER A 211 14.18 4.28 14.73
CA SER A 211 15.22 3.33 14.31
C SER A 211 15.47 2.19 15.31
N LEU A 212 14.76 2.15 16.45
CA LEU A 212 14.86 1.09 17.47
C LEU A 212 16.31 0.75 17.89
N GLY A 213 17.18 1.76 17.92
CA GLY A 213 18.59 1.59 18.27
C GLY A 213 19.42 0.86 17.21
N TRP A 214 19.04 0.91 15.93
CA TRP A 214 19.81 0.34 14.83
C TRP A 214 21.21 0.96 14.73
N ARG A 215 22.23 0.09 14.61
CA ARG A 215 23.66 0.42 14.58
C ARG A 215 24.39 -0.07 13.32
N GLY A 216 23.69 -0.73 12.39
CA GLY A 216 24.32 -1.34 11.21
C GLY A 216 25.27 -2.50 11.48
N SER A 217 25.16 -3.19 12.63
CA SER A 217 26.01 -4.35 12.92
C SER A 217 25.71 -5.52 11.99
N ALA A 218 26.70 -6.39 11.72
CA ALA A 218 26.50 -7.59 10.91
C ALA A 218 25.35 -8.48 11.42
N ARG A 219 25.19 -8.57 12.75
CA ARG A 219 24.08 -9.32 13.38
C ARG A 219 22.72 -8.70 13.08
N HIS A 220 22.64 -7.37 13.01
CA HIS A 220 21.41 -6.67 12.65
C HIS A 220 21.05 -6.92 11.19
N TRP A 221 22.02 -6.80 10.28
CA TRP A 221 21.81 -7.05 8.85
C TRP A 221 21.37 -8.48 8.56
N HIS A 222 22.07 -9.47 9.12
CA HIS A 222 21.69 -10.88 8.94
C HIS A 222 20.26 -11.16 9.41
N ARG A 223 19.87 -10.64 10.58
CA ARG A 223 18.50 -10.80 11.10
C ARG A 223 17.46 -10.06 10.26
N TYR A 224 17.80 -8.87 9.79
CA TYR A 224 16.93 -8.07 8.93
C TYR A 224 16.65 -8.77 7.61
N GLU A 225 17.65 -9.35 6.96
CA GLU A 225 17.50 -10.10 5.72
C GLU A 225 16.61 -11.34 5.92
N VAL A 226 16.88 -12.12 6.97
CA VAL A 226 16.06 -13.30 7.31
C VAL A 226 14.61 -12.91 7.61
N ALA A 227 14.40 -11.88 8.44
CA ALA A 227 13.06 -11.38 8.76
C ALA A 227 12.32 -10.88 7.52
N SER A 228 13.00 -10.13 6.64
CA SER A 228 12.40 -9.61 5.40
C SER A 228 12.02 -10.74 4.44
N LEU A 229 12.84 -11.78 4.33
CA LEU A 229 12.53 -12.96 3.51
C LEU A 229 11.34 -13.75 4.07
N ILE A 230 11.26 -13.92 5.39
CA ILE A 230 10.11 -14.57 6.04
C ILE A 230 8.84 -13.76 5.81
N LEU A 231 8.89 -12.44 6.06
CA LEU A 231 7.74 -11.56 5.87
C LEU A 231 7.29 -11.53 4.41
N ALA A 232 8.22 -11.56 3.44
CA ALA A 232 7.87 -11.69 2.03
C ALA A 232 7.20 -13.04 1.73
N GLY A 233 7.76 -14.14 2.24
CA GLY A 233 7.20 -15.48 2.10
C GLY A 233 5.80 -15.62 2.70
N LEU A 234 5.50 -14.92 3.80
CA LEU A 234 4.18 -14.87 4.42
C LEU A 234 3.23 -13.90 3.69
N SER A 235 3.74 -12.78 3.20
CA SER A 235 2.95 -11.76 2.51
C SER A 235 2.46 -12.22 1.15
N THR A 236 3.22 -13.04 0.43
CA THR A 236 2.80 -13.57 -0.89
C THR A 236 1.48 -14.36 -0.85
N PRO A 237 1.31 -15.42 -0.04
CA PRO A 237 0.03 -16.11 0.07
C PRO A 237 -1.04 -15.22 0.70
N LEU A 238 -0.68 -14.30 1.61
CA LEU A 238 -1.61 -13.35 2.18
C LEU A 238 -2.24 -12.46 1.09
N VAL A 239 -1.44 -11.86 0.22
CA VAL A 239 -1.93 -11.01 -0.90
C VAL A 239 -2.85 -11.78 -1.83
N LEU A 240 -2.51 -13.03 -2.18
CA LEU A 240 -3.37 -13.86 -3.03
C LEU A 240 -4.68 -14.22 -2.32
N SER A 241 -4.62 -14.54 -1.03
CA SER A 241 -5.80 -14.92 -0.24
C SER A 241 -6.72 -13.75 0.07
N VAL A 242 -6.21 -12.55 0.36
CA VAL A 242 -7.02 -11.37 0.72
C VAL A 242 -7.96 -11.00 -0.41
N HIS A 243 -7.46 -10.84 -1.64
CA HIS A 243 -8.32 -10.49 -2.76
C HIS A 243 -9.21 -11.65 -3.23
N THR A 244 -8.77 -12.90 -2.98
CA THR A 244 -9.63 -14.08 -3.15
C THR A 244 -10.81 -14.05 -2.17
N VAL A 245 -10.58 -13.68 -0.92
CA VAL A 245 -11.64 -13.57 0.11
C VAL A 245 -12.64 -12.47 -0.27
N VAL A 246 -12.17 -11.30 -0.69
CA VAL A 246 -13.04 -10.23 -1.22
C VAL A 246 -13.85 -10.71 -2.43
N SER A 247 -13.27 -11.56 -3.30
CA SER A 247 -14.01 -12.11 -4.44
C SER A 247 -15.11 -13.10 -4.01
N PHE A 248 -14.95 -13.77 -2.86
CA PHE A 248 -15.92 -14.73 -2.35
C PHE A 248 -17.23 -14.08 -1.90
N ASP A 249 -17.21 -12.80 -1.55
CA ASP A 249 -18.44 -12.02 -1.30
C ASP A 249 -19.41 -12.08 -2.49
N PHE A 250 -18.87 -12.13 -3.71
CA PHE A 250 -19.64 -12.25 -4.94
C PHE A 250 -19.79 -13.71 -5.35
N ALA A 251 -18.69 -14.46 -5.40
CA ALA A 251 -18.66 -15.82 -5.97
C ALA A 251 -19.54 -16.83 -5.23
N VAL A 252 -19.72 -16.67 -3.91
CA VAL A 252 -20.55 -17.56 -3.08
C VAL A 252 -22.04 -17.21 -3.17
N SER A 253 -22.39 -16.04 -3.72
CA SER A 253 -23.78 -15.63 -3.94
C SER A 253 -24.48 -16.55 -4.94
N VAL A 254 -25.81 -16.62 -4.85
CA VAL A 254 -26.67 -17.34 -5.81
C VAL A 254 -27.11 -16.46 -6.99
N MET A 255 -26.72 -15.18 -6.98
CA MET A 255 -27.09 -14.22 -8.02
C MET A 255 -26.48 -14.61 -9.38
N PRO A 256 -27.29 -14.69 -10.46
CA PRO A 256 -26.78 -14.90 -11.80
C PRO A 256 -25.74 -13.83 -12.17
N GLY A 257 -24.61 -14.26 -12.71
CA GLY A 257 -23.47 -13.38 -13.02
C GLY A 257 -22.48 -13.18 -11.87
N TRP A 258 -22.86 -13.48 -10.62
CA TRP A 258 -21.93 -13.48 -9.48
C TRP A 258 -21.47 -14.89 -9.10
N HIS A 259 -22.35 -15.88 -9.23
CA HIS A 259 -22.02 -17.28 -8.94
C HIS A 259 -21.04 -17.87 -9.99
N ALA A 260 -19.74 -17.66 -9.81
CA ALA A 260 -18.72 -18.10 -10.73
C ALA A 260 -17.41 -18.49 -10.01
N THR A 261 -16.83 -19.63 -10.40
CA THR A 261 -15.60 -20.16 -9.79
C THR A 261 -14.32 -19.48 -10.29
N ILE A 262 -14.39 -18.70 -11.36
CA ILE A 262 -13.25 -17.97 -11.94
C ILE A 262 -12.96 -16.65 -11.22
N PHE A 263 -13.87 -16.16 -10.39
CA PHE A 263 -13.74 -14.85 -9.73
C PHE A 263 -12.49 -14.71 -8.86
N PRO A 264 -12.10 -15.67 -8.00
CA PRO A 264 -10.89 -15.53 -7.19
C PRO A 264 -9.61 -15.20 -7.96
N PRO A 265 -9.17 -16.00 -8.95
CA PRO A 265 -7.98 -15.65 -9.73
C PRO A 265 -8.19 -14.41 -10.61
N TYR A 266 -9.41 -14.18 -11.11
CA TYR A 266 -9.72 -13.02 -11.96
C TYR A 266 -9.61 -11.70 -11.19
N PHE A 267 -10.18 -11.63 -9.99
CA PHE A 267 -10.08 -10.47 -9.12
C PHE A 267 -8.62 -10.21 -8.75
N VAL A 268 -7.85 -11.24 -8.38
CA VAL A 268 -6.42 -11.09 -8.07
C VAL A 268 -5.66 -10.48 -9.26
N ALA A 269 -5.92 -10.94 -10.49
CA ALA A 269 -5.32 -10.35 -11.69
C ALA A 269 -5.73 -8.87 -11.86
N GLY A 270 -7.01 -8.54 -11.61
CA GLY A 270 -7.53 -7.17 -11.63
C GLY A 270 -6.90 -6.25 -10.58
N ALA A 271 -6.63 -6.76 -9.37
CA ALA A 271 -5.93 -6.04 -8.31
C ALA A 271 -4.49 -5.72 -8.71
N ILE A 272 -3.78 -6.69 -9.30
CA ILE A 272 -2.43 -6.48 -9.83
C ILE A 272 -2.46 -5.41 -10.92
N TYR A 273 -3.39 -5.51 -11.87
CA TYR A 273 -3.53 -4.55 -12.97
C TYR A 273 -3.79 -3.12 -12.48
N SER A 274 -4.83 -2.94 -11.65
CA SER A 274 -5.20 -1.63 -11.12
C SER A 274 -4.15 -1.05 -10.19
N GLY A 275 -3.50 -1.88 -9.37
CA GLY A 275 -2.45 -1.45 -8.46
C GLY A 275 -1.18 -1.01 -9.21
N PHE A 276 -0.72 -1.73 -10.22
CA PHE A 276 0.43 -1.28 -11.03
C PHE A 276 0.12 0.00 -11.81
N ALA A 277 -1.11 0.14 -12.34
CA ALA A 277 -1.55 1.40 -12.93
C ALA A 277 -1.46 2.55 -11.93
N MET A 278 -1.94 2.37 -10.69
CA MET A 278 -1.83 3.38 -9.64
C MET A 278 -0.37 3.70 -9.28
N VAL A 279 0.50 2.68 -9.15
CA VAL A 279 1.94 2.86 -8.93
C VAL A 279 2.54 3.77 -10.00
N LEU A 280 2.22 3.58 -11.28
CA LEU A 280 2.70 4.44 -12.36
C LEU A 280 2.15 5.86 -12.27
N THR A 281 0.86 6.03 -11.95
CA THR A 281 0.26 7.37 -11.79
C THR A 281 0.89 8.17 -10.65
N LEU A 282 1.46 7.50 -9.64
CA LEU A 282 2.20 8.14 -8.54
C LEU A 282 3.69 8.31 -8.89
N ALA A 283 4.32 7.27 -9.43
CA ALA A 283 5.76 7.24 -9.69
C ALA A 283 6.18 8.27 -10.75
N ILE A 284 5.41 8.43 -11.83
CA ILE A 284 5.73 9.35 -12.93
C ILE A 284 5.81 10.82 -12.46
N PRO A 285 4.79 11.39 -11.77
CA PRO A 285 4.88 12.77 -11.28
C PRO A 285 5.89 12.92 -10.15
N ILE A 286 6.04 11.94 -9.25
CA ILE A 286 7.06 11.98 -8.18
C ILE A 286 8.47 12.03 -8.77
N ARG A 287 8.73 11.20 -9.80
CA ARG A 287 9.99 11.17 -10.54
C ARG A 287 10.35 12.54 -11.10
N ALA A 288 9.39 13.25 -11.67
CA ALA A 288 9.61 14.59 -12.22
C ALA A 288 9.75 15.66 -11.14
N ALA A 289 8.87 15.67 -10.14
CA ALA A 289 8.81 16.69 -9.10
C ALA A 289 10.05 16.69 -8.18
N TYR A 290 10.55 15.50 -7.83
CA TYR A 290 11.71 15.32 -6.95
C TYR A 290 13.02 15.03 -7.69
N LYS A 291 12.99 15.08 -9.03
CA LYS A 291 14.16 14.83 -9.89
C LYS A 291 14.83 13.47 -9.62
N LEU A 292 14.02 12.41 -9.55
CA LEU A 292 14.47 11.04 -9.28
C LEU A 292 14.68 10.23 -10.57
N GLN A 293 14.97 10.88 -11.69
CA GLN A 293 15.12 10.22 -13.00
C GLN A 293 16.24 9.17 -13.03
N ASP A 294 17.27 9.37 -12.21
CA ASP A 294 18.42 8.49 -12.09
C ASP A 294 18.15 7.23 -11.27
N PHE A 295 17.13 7.26 -10.39
CA PHE A 295 16.75 6.16 -9.51
C PHE A 295 15.54 5.38 -10.05
N ILE A 296 14.56 6.11 -10.60
CA ILE A 296 13.40 5.57 -11.29
C ILE A 296 13.65 5.76 -12.78
N THR A 297 14.45 4.88 -13.37
CA THR A 297 14.78 4.91 -14.80
C THR A 297 13.59 4.43 -15.67
N MET A 298 13.66 4.65 -16.99
CA MET A 298 12.62 4.18 -17.92
C MET A 298 12.43 2.66 -17.86
N LYS A 299 13.48 1.90 -17.53
CA LYS A 299 13.41 0.45 -17.29
C LYS A 299 12.47 0.03 -16.14
N HIS A 300 12.13 0.94 -15.22
CA HIS A 300 11.11 0.67 -14.19
C HIS A 300 9.69 0.94 -14.68
N ILE A 301 9.56 1.76 -15.72
CA ILE A 301 8.28 2.17 -16.31
C ILE A 301 7.87 1.19 -17.41
N ASP A 302 8.84 0.70 -18.19
CA ASP A 302 8.71 -0.34 -19.21
C ASP A 302 8.42 -1.72 -18.58
#